data_AF-A0A151X6J1-F1
#
_entry.id   AF-A0A151X6J1-F1
#
_cell.length_a   1.000
_cell.length_b   1.000
_cell.length_c   1.000
_cell.angle_alpha   90.00
_cell.angle_beta   90.00
_cell.angle_gamma   90.00
#
_symmetry.space_group_name_H-M   'P 1'
#
loop_
_entity.id
_entity.type
_entity.pdbx_description
1 polymer ?
#
loop_
_entity_poly.entity_id
_entity_poly.type
_entity_poly.pdbx_seq_one_letter_code
_entity_poly.pdbx_strand_id
1 'polypeptide(L)' 'MSQGTHRSMKYPYTLTAKIAQFPFKYYVKNSWLFKYFLLSTFITLPIFYKIQKLSYSPGNVAKWDKIHHEMFYGTPGGHH' A
#
# COMPACT_ATOMS: atom_id res chain seq x y z
N MET A 1 14.83 21.51 -35.34
CA MET A 1 13.57 21.04 -34.75
C MET A 1 13.17 22.03 -33.68
N SER A 2 12.06 22.74 -33.87
CA SER A 2 11.59 23.72 -32.87
C SER A 2 11.37 22.98 -31.55
N GLN A 3 12.15 23.32 -30.51
CA GLN A 3 11.88 22.88 -29.13
C GLN A 3 10.58 23.56 -28.70
N GLY A 4 9.45 22.96 -29.09
CA GLY A 4 8.15 23.36 -28.59
C GLY A 4 8.16 23.21 -27.07
N THR A 5 7.86 24.29 -26.37
CA THR A 5 7.61 24.26 -24.93
C THR A 5 6.56 23.20 -24.65
N HIS A 6 6.96 22.09 -24.01
CA HIS A 6 6.06 21.00 -23.63
C HIS A 6 5.09 21.49 -22.55
N ARG A 7 4.02 22.15 -22.99
CA ARG A 7 2.95 22.61 -22.12
C ARG A 7 2.12 21.41 -21.69
N SER A 8 2.00 21.21 -20.38
CA SER A 8 1.11 20.16 -19.85
C SER A 8 -0.35 20.44 -20.24
N MET A 9 -1.10 19.40 -20.57
CA MET A 9 -2.52 19.52 -20.95
C MET A 9 -3.35 20.20 -19.85
N LYS A 10 -4.33 21.02 -20.20
CA LYS A 10 -5.19 21.68 -19.19
C LYS A 10 -6.08 20.68 -18.43
N TYR A 11 -6.58 19.66 -19.12
CA TYR A 11 -7.47 18.64 -18.58
C TYR A 11 -7.01 17.24 -19.00
N PRO A 12 -6.08 16.62 -18.26
CA PRO A 12 -5.64 15.26 -18.54
C PRO A 12 -6.76 14.25 -18.29
N TYR A 13 -7.05 13.42 -19.29
CA TYR A 13 -8.05 12.35 -19.19
C TYR A 13 -7.43 11.02 -18.73
N THR A 14 -6.12 10.84 -18.87
CA THR A 14 -5.42 9.65 -18.37
C THR A 14 -4.97 9.84 -16.91
N LEU A 15 -5.00 8.75 -16.14
CA LEU A 15 -4.54 8.76 -14.75
C LEU A 15 -3.06 9.18 -14.65
N THR A 16 -2.22 8.69 -15.57
CA THR A 16 -0.80 9.01 -15.62
C THR A 16 -0.56 10.50 -15.83
N ALA A 17 -1.31 11.15 -16.72
CA ALA A 17 -1.20 12.58 -16.95
C ALA A 17 -1.74 13.40 -15.78
N LYS A 18 -2.77 12.92 -15.07
CA LYS A 18 -3.24 13.54 -13.80
C LYS A 18 -2.16 13.51 -12.71
N ILE A 19 -1.50 12.36 -12.55
CA ILE A 19 -0.40 12.20 -11.59
C ILE A 19 0.77 13.11 -11.96
N ALA A 20 1.18 13.13 -13.24
CA ALA A 20 2.28 13.98 -13.69
C ALA A 20 2.02 15.48 -13.46
N GLN A 21 0.76 15.91 -13.49
CA GLN A 21 0.36 17.29 -13.24
C GLN A 21 0.10 17.62 -11.76
N PHE A 22 0.09 16.62 -10.89
CA PHE A 22 -0.17 16.86 -9.46
C PHE A 22 1.00 17.65 -8.84
N PRO A 23 0.73 18.73 -8.08
CA PRO A 23 1.79 19.61 -7.59
C PRO A 23 2.46 19.05 -6.33
N PHE A 24 3.15 17.91 -6.45
CA PHE A 24 3.82 17.21 -5.34
C PHE A 24 4.73 18.14 -4.52
N LYS A 25 5.55 18.94 -5.19
CA LYS A 25 6.50 19.87 -4.53
C LYS A 25 5.79 20.90 -3.67
N TYR A 26 4.62 21.40 -4.10
CA TYR A 26 3.82 22.34 -3.34
C TYR A 26 3.30 21.71 -2.05
N TYR A 27 2.72 20.50 -2.15
CA TYR A 27 2.20 19.78 -0.98
C TYR A 27 3.30 19.42 0.02
N VAL A 28 4.47 18.93 -0.43
CA VAL A 28 5.59 18.62 0.47
C VAL A 28 6.13 19.86 1.19
N LYS A 29 6.16 21.02 0.53
CA LYS A 29 6.68 22.26 1.12
C LYS A 29 5.66 22.92 2.06
N ASN A 30 4.39 22.95 1.67
CA ASN A 30 3.37 23.79 2.32
C ASN A 30 2.47 22.99 3.26
N SER A 31 2.29 21.69 3.04
CA SER A 31 1.49 20.84 3.92
C SER A 31 2.40 20.06 4.87
N TRP A 32 2.38 20.46 6.14
CA TRP A 32 3.03 19.71 7.22
C TRP A 32 2.59 18.25 7.21
N LEU A 33 1.27 18.00 7.14
CA LEU A 33 0.71 16.66 7.12
C LEU A 33 1.32 15.79 6.00
N PHE A 34 1.39 16.31 4.77
CA PHE A 34 1.92 15.53 3.64
C PHE A 34 3.39 15.15 3.85
N LYS A 35 4.20 16.06 4.39
CA LYS A 35 5.62 15.82 4.68
C LYS A 35 5.80 14.73 5.74
N TYR A 36 5.11 14.86 6.88
CA TYR A 36 5.27 13.91 7.99
C TYR A 36 4.60 12.57 7.71
N PHE A 37 3.51 12.54 6.93
CA PHE A 37 2.86 11.30 6.50
C PHE A 37 3.77 10.46 5.59
N LEU A 38 4.41 11.08 4.60
CA LEU A 38 5.36 10.37 3.73
C LEU A 38 6.58 9.88 4.52
N LEU A 39 7.12 10.72 5.41
CA LEU A 39 8.26 10.36 6.24
C LEU A 39 7.93 9.22 7.21
N SER A 40 6.80 9.30 7.93
CA SER A 40 6.37 8.28 8.88
C SER A 40 6.07 6.95 8.18
N THR A 41 5.43 6.98 7.02
CA THR A 41 5.18 5.80 6.19
C THR A 41 6.49 5.14 5.78
N PHE A 42 7.48 5.92 5.33
CA PHE A 42 8.79 5.39 4.95
C PHE A 42 9.55 4.77 6.13
N ILE A 43 9.51 5.41 7.30
CA ILE A 43 10.17 4.91 8.51
C ILE A 43 9.50 3.63 9.03
N THR A 44 8.17 3.57 8.99
CA THR A 44 7.40 2.44 9.54
C THR A 44 7.30 1.25 8.58
N LEU A 45 7.44 1.47 7.27
CA LEU A 45 7.46 0.43 6.24
C LEU A 45 8.33 -0.81 6.59
N PRO A 46 9.63 -0.68 6.96
CA PRO A 46 10.45 -1.83 7.32
C PRO A 46 9.98 -2.53 8.60
N ILE A 47 9.38 -1.80 9.55
CA ILE A 47 8.83 -2.34 10.80
C ILE A 47 7.62 -3.21 10.46
N PHE A 48 6.67 -2.67 9.69
CA PHE A 48 5.50 -3.42 9.23
C PHE A 48 5.86 -4.61 8.36
N TYR A 49 6.87 -4.49 7.49
CA TYR A 49 7.37 -5.61 6.70
C TYR A 49 7.87 -6.77 7.56
N LYS A 50 8.60 -6.48 8.65
CA LYS A 50 9.05 -7.52 9.59
C LYS A 50 7.89 -8.16 10.33
N ILE A 51 6.94 -7.35 10.81
CA ILE A 51 5.72 -7.86 11.47
C ILE A 51 4.96 -8.77 10.51
N GLN A 52 4.77 -8.34 9.26
CA GLN A 52 4.11 -9.14 8.23
C GLN A 52 4.82 -10.47 8.04
N LYS A 53 6.15 -10.50 7.90
CA LYS A 53 6.89 -11.78 7.78
C LYS A 53 6.68 -12.71 8.97
N LEU A 54 6.61 -12.19 10.19
CA LEU A 54 6.35 -12.99 11.38
C LEU A 54 4.92 -13.54 11.39
N SER A 55 3.94 -12.70 11.04
CA SER A 55 2.54 -13.12 10.90
C SER A 55 2.38 -14.21 9.84
N TYR A 56 3.06 -14.11 8.69
CA TYR A 56 3.05 -15.08 7.59
C TYR A 56 4.07 -16.22 7.74
N SER A 57 4.56 -16.49 8.96
CA SER A 57 5.41 -17.66 9.20
C SER A 57 4.66 -18.96 8.82
N PRO A 58 5.35 -19.99 8.30
CA PRO A 58 4.69 -21.19 7.77
C PRO A 58 3.83 -21.92 8.81
N GLY A 59 4.24 -21.89 10.09
CA GLY A 59 3.44 -22.44 11.19
C GLY A 59 2.15 -21.67 11.46
N ASN A 60 2.18 -20.34 11.36
CA ASN A 60 0.97 -19.52 11.51
C ASN A 60 0.01 -19.70 10.33
N VAL A 61 0.54 -19.82 9.11
CA VAL A 61 -0.26 -20.08 7.91
C VAL A 61 -0.95 -21.44 8.03
N ALA A 62 -0.22 -22.50 8.40
CA ALA A 62 -0.81 -23.83 8.59
C ALA A 62 -1.86 -23.85 9.71
N LYS A 63 -1.61 -23.13 10.82
CA LYS A 63 -2.58 -22.97 11.90
C LYS A 63 -3.84 -22.25 11.43
N TRP A 64 -3.67 -21.16 10.68
CA TRP A 64 -4.78 -20.39 10.13
C TRP A 64 -5.59 -21.22 9.14
N ASP A 65 -4.94 -21.97 8.26
CA ASP A 65 -5.59 -22.86 7.30
C ASP A 65 -6.42 -23.95 7.99
N LYS A 66 -5.88 -24.56 9.06
CA LYS A 66 -6.62 -25.51 9.90
C LYS A 66 -7.86 -24.86 10.55
N ILE A 67 -7.68 -23.70 11.19
CA ILE A 67 -8.80 -22.97 11.82
C ILE A 67 -9.86 -22.61 10.78
N HIS A 68 -9.44 -22.11 9.62
CA HIS A 68 -10.32 -21.75 8.53
C HIS A 68 -11.10 -22.97 8.03
N HIS A 69 -10.40 -24.10 7.81
CA HIS A 69 -11.03 -25.35 7.41
C HIS A 69 -12.07 -25.82 8.43
N GLU A 70 -11.74 -25.79 9.73
CA GLU A 70 -12.67 -26.16 10.82
C GLU A 70 -13.90 -25.23 10.89
N MET A 71 -13.74 -23.93 10.64
CA MET A 71 -14.86 -22.98 10.61
C MET A 71 -15.87 -23.26 9.49
N PHE A 72 -15.40 -23.67 8.30
CA PHE A 72 -16.27 -23.85 7.12
C PHE A 72 -16.75 -25.29 6.91
N TYR A 73 -15.94 -26.28 7.30
CA TYR A 73 -16.20 -27.70 7.04
C TYR A 73 -16.40 -28.52 8.32
N GLY A 74 -16.18 -27.94 9.51
CA GLY A 74 -16.26 -28.62 10.79
C GLY A 74 -15.00 -29.39 11.16
N THR A 75 -14.88 -29.80 12.41
CA THR A 75 -13.71 -30.53 12.92
C THR A 75 -13.64 -31.92 12.27
N PRO A 76 -12.50 -32.35 11.69
CA PRO A 76 -12.37 -33.69 11.13
C PRO A 76 -12.44 -34.71 12.27
N GLY A 77 -13.60 -35.37 12.41
CA GLY A 77 -13.89 -36.34 13.48
C GLY A 77 -14.88 -35.88 14.56
N GLY A 78 -15.48 -34.69 14.40
CA GLY A 78 -16.64 -34.18 15.15
C GLY A 78 -16.88 -34.74 16.55
N HIS A 79 -16.46 -34.01 17.57
CA HIS A 79 -17.24 -33.84 18.81
C HIS A 79 -16.94 -32.45 19.38
N HIS A 80 -18.02 -31.77 19.77
CA HIS A 80 -18.04 -30.43 20.34
C HIS A 80 -17.13 -30.27 21.55
#